data_AF-A0A101T0A2-F1
#
_entry.id   AF-A0A101T0A2-F1
#
_cell.length_a   1.000
_cell.length_b   1.000
_cell.length_c   1.000
_cell.angle_alpha   90.00
_cell.angle_beta   90.00
_cell.angle_gamma   90.00
#
_symmetry.space_group_name_H-M   'P 1'
#
loop_
_entity.id
_entity.type
_entity.pdbx_description
1 polymer ?
#
loop_
_entity_poly.entity_id
_entity_poly.type
_entity_poly.pdbx_seq_one_letter_code
_entity_poly.pdbx_strand_id
1 'polypeptide(L)'
;MGHFSFHPADPGARGPAPQEPRPVEPGRWPRFEAALAVVNRDLAATLPDEPPLVLMLCPSAEDDWPDQIHVALSDGRWQGNAVHPQGPETSDEPDDAFTVLGMVADAAQESVTELLWTVWPLCPYHRIGVHPRPAGTAADWDRSGWAGSGPLVWWCRGAHGGDCHDLSAVGDLAAALPGKQRRELRRRKLRDRRS
;
A
#
# COMPACT_ATOMS: atom_id res chain seq x y z
N MET A 1 28.76 28.27 -29.43
CA MET A 1 27.50 28.54 -30.14
C MET A 1 26.59 27.34 -29.94
N GLY A 2 25.70 27.42 -28.96
CA GLY A 2 24.58 26.50 -28.80
C GLY A 2 23.33 27.36 -28.74
N HIS A 3 22.51 27.31 -29.79
CA HIS A 3 21.29 28.09 -29.90
C HIS A 3 20.25 27.52 -28.92
N PHE A 4 19.97 28.24 -27.84
CA PHE A 4 18.75 28.06 -27.06
C PHE A 4 17.61 28.71 -27.83
N SER A 5 16.79 27.90 -28.50
CA SER A 5 15.55 28.38 -29.11
C SER A 5 14.46 28.45 -28.04
N PHE A 6 14.29 29.62 -27.44
CA PHE A 6 13.12 29.93 -26.64
C PHE A 6 11.91 29.99 -27.59
N HIS A 7 11.05 28.96 -27.59
CA HIS A 7 9.73 29.09 -28.17
C HIS A 7 8.86 29.78 -27.12
N PRO A 8 8.28 30.96 -27.40
CA PRO A 8 7.28 31.54 -26.53
C PRO A 8 6.11 30.55 -26.46
N ALA A 9 5.77 30.10 -25.25
CA ALA A 9 4.53 29.37 -25.03
C ALA A 9 3.36 30.23 -25.52
N ASP A 10 2.53 29.66 -26.39
CA ASP A 10 1.28 30.27 -26.82
C ASP A 10 0.39 30.47 -25.58
N PRO A 11 -0.01 31.70 -25.22
CA PRO A 11 -0.90 31.95 -24.08
C PRO A 11 -2.31 31.38 -24.29
N GLY A 12 -2.64 30.88 -25.49
CA GLY A 12 -3.95 30.37 -25.88
C GLY A 12 -4.13 28.86 -25.86
N ALA A 13 -3.04 28.07 -25.73
CA ALA A 13 -3.16 26.62 -25.63
C ALA A 13 -3.53 26.23 -24.19
N ARG A 14 -4.82 26.30 -23.85
CA ARG A 14 -5.32 25.47 -22.75
C ARG A 14 -5.12 24.03 -23.20
N GLY A 15 -4.03 23.41 -22.73
CA GLY A 15 -3.96 21.96 -22.67
C GLY A 15 -5.25 21.42 -22.03
N PRO A 16 -5.62 20.16 -22.31
CA PRO A 16 -6.74 19.53 -21.61
C PRO A 16 -6.57 19.78 -20.11
N ALA A 17 -7.67 20.13 -19.43
CA ALA A 17 -7.63 20.33 -17.99
C ALA A 17 -6.98 19.09 -17.34
N PRO A 18 -6.09 19.27 -16.35
CA PRO A 18 -5.51 18.15 -15.64
C PRO A 18 -6.65 17.23 -15.21
N GLN A 19 -6.57 15.95 -15.57
CA GLN A 19 -7.56 15.01 -15.11
C GLN A 19 -7.53 15.01 -13.57
N GLU A 20 -8.69 14.89 -12.93
CA GLU A 20 -8.71 14.80 -11.47
C GLU A 20 -8.41 13.35 -11.03
N PRO A 21 -7.73 13.16 -9.89
CA PRO A 21 -7.59 11.84 -9.28
C PRO A 21 -8.96 11.19 -9.10
N ARG A 22 -9.08 9.92 -9.49
CA ARG A 22 -10.34 9.19 -9.47
C ARG A 22 -10.17 7.76 -8.99
N PRO A 23 -11.21 7.15 -8.39
CA PRO A 23 -11.19 5.72 -8.10
C PRO A 23 -10.93 4.90 -9.36
N VAL A 24 -10.18 3.81 -9.24
CA VAL A 24 -10.06 2.86 -10.34
C VAL A 24 -11.40 2.15 -10.60
N GLU A 25 -11.66 1.83 -11.86
CA GLU A 25 -12.84 1.06 -12.24
C GLU A 25 -12.76 -0.37 -11.70
N PRO A 26 -13.80 -0.90 -11.04
CA PRO A 26 -13.81 -2.26 -10.52
C PRO A 26 -13.52 -3.31 -11.59
N GLY A 27 -12.65 -4.26 -11.28
CA GLY A 27 -12.24 -5.34 -12.18
C GLY A 27 -11.25 -4.92 -13.26
N ARG A 28 -10.86 -3.63 -13.34
CA ARG A 28 -9.81 -3.17 -14.25
C ARG A 28 -8.42 -3.60 -13.78
N TRP A 29 -8.24 -3.72 -12.46
CA TRP A 29 -6.97 -4.08 -11.82
C TRP A 29 -7.19 -5.22 -10.82
N PRO A 30 -7.57 -6.42 -11.29
CA PRO A 30 -8.04 -7.50 -10.42
C PRO A 30 -6.95 -8.02 -9.46
N ARG A 31 -5.67 -7.99 -9.84
CA ARG A 31 -4.59 -8.43 -8.94
C ARG A 31 -4.31 -7.36 -7.88
N PHE A 32 -4.29 -6.08 -8.24
CA PHE A 32 -4.16 -5.01 -7.25
C PHE A 32 -5.37 -4.97 -6.31
N GLU A 33 -6.58 -5.15 -6.81
CA GLU A 33 -7.80 -5.24 -6.01
C GLU A 33 -7.77 -6.43 -5.03
N ALA A 34 -7.33 -7.60 -5.50
CA ALA A 34 -7.17 -8.78 -4.66
C ALA A 34 -6.12 -8.56 -3.56
N ALA A 35 -4.97 -7.99 -3.90
CA ALA A 35 -3.94 -7.63 -2.93
C ALA A 35 -4.44 -6.58 -1.92
N LEU A 36 -5.16 -5.57 -2.38
CA LEU A 36 -5.73 -4.54 -1.51
C LEU A 36 -6.77 -5.13 -0.55
N ALA A 37 -7.58 -6.09 -1.01
CA ALA A 37 -8.49 -6.82 -0.13
C ALA A 37 -7.75 -7.61 0.96
N VAL A 38 -6.60 -8.20 0.66
CA VAL A 38 -5.73 -8.87 1.64
C VAL A 38 -5.27 -7.85 2.69
N VAL A 39 -4.74 -6.70 2.27
CA VAL A 39 -4.23 -5.66 3.17
C VAL A 39 -5.34 -5.01 4.01
N ASN A 40 -6.52 -4.79 3.42
CA ASN A 40 -7.69 -4.26 4.13
C ASN A 40 -8.19 -5.19 5.25
N ARG A 41 -7.93 -6.51 5.18
CA ARG A 41 -8.20 -7.42 6.31
C ARG A 41 -7.32 -7.11 7.52
N ASP A 42 -6.07 -6.75 7.29
CA ASP A 42 -5.15 -6.35 8.36
C ASP A 42 -5.52 -4.98 8.91
N LEU A 43 -5.81 -4.02 8.03
CA LEU A 43 -6.30 -2.69 8.42
C LEU A 43 -7.51 -2.82 9.34
N ALA A 44 -8.56 -3.54 8.91
CA ALA A 44 -9.77 -3.73 9.71
C ALA A 44 -9.52 -4.48 11.03
N ALA A 45 -8.45 -5.28 11.12
CA ALA A 45 -8.08 -5.98 12.34
C ALA A 45 -7.37 -5.08 13.36
N THR A 46 -6.56 -4.11 12.89
CA THR A 46 -5.75 -3.23 13.76
C THR A 46 -6.30 -1.82 13.94
N LEU A 47 -7.03 -1.32 12.95
CA LEU A 47 -7.65 0.00 12.87
C LEU A 47 -9.13 -0.18 12.52
N PRO A 48 -9.94 -0.72 13.44
CA PRO A 48 -11.32 -1.13 13.16
C PRO A 48 -12.26 0.02 12.78
N ASP A 49 -11.91 1.25 13.14
CA ASP A 49 -12.72 2.44 12.87
C ASP A 49 -12.36 3.08 11.52
N GLU A 50 -11.26 2.66 10.90
CA GLU A 50 -10.88 3.11 9.57
C GLU A 50 -11.65 2.32 8.49
N PRO A 51 -12.24 3.03 7.51
CA PRO A 51 -12.83 2.39 6.35
C PRO A 51 -11.77 1.71 5.48
N PRO A 52 -12.15 0.74 4.61
CA PRO A 52 -11.22 0.11 3.69
C PRO A 52 -10.50 1.15 2.82
N LEU A 53 -9.20 0.94 2.60
CA LEU A 53 -8.40 1.65 1.61
C LEU A 53 -8.96 1.37 0.20
N VAL A 54 -8.68 2.28 -0.72
CA VAL A 54 -9.13 2.24 -2.13
C VAL A 54 -7.95 2.42 -3.08
N LEU A 55 -8.10 1.96 -4.33
CA LEU A 55 -7.15 2.25 -5.40
C LEU A 55 -7.60 3.52 -6.13
N MET A 56 -6.67 4.46 -6.32
CA MET A 56 -6.89 5.72 -7.03
C MET A 56 -5.98 5.79 -8.26
N LEU A 57 -6.58 6.08 -9.42
CA LEU A 57 -5.85 6.50 -10.61
C LEU A 57 -5.58 8.00 -10.50
N CYS A 58 -4.31 8.36 -10.36
CA CYS A 58 -3.84 9.72 -10.22
C CYS A 58 -3.08 10.09 -11.49
N PRO A 59 -3.59 11.05 -12.27
CA PRO A 59 -2.89 11.52 -13.44
C PRO A 59 -1.59 12.20 -13.06
N SER A 60 -0.58 12.03 -13.90
CA SER A 60 0.71 12.64 -13.67
C SER A 60 0.63 14.17 -13.71
N ALA A 61 1.39 14.84 -12.84
CA ALA A 61 1.57 16.29 -12.90
C ALA A 61 2.49 16.73 -14.04
N GLU A 62 3.30 15.80 -14.57
CA GLU A 62 4.20 16.02 -15.71
C GLU A 62 3.66 15.25 -16.92
N ASP A 63 3.46 15.95 -18.05
CA ASP A 63 2.85 15.40 -19.27
C ASP A 63 3.59 14.18 -19.85
N ASP A 64 4.88 14.04 -19.56
CA ASP A 64 5.73 12.94 -20.06
C ASP A 64 5.73 11.71 -19.15
N TRP A 65 5.05 11.78 -18.00
CA TRP A 65 4.94 10.67 -17.06
C TRP A 65 3.55 10.04 -17.15
N PRO A 66 3.48 8.71 -17.10
CA PRO A 66 2.21 8.02 -17.20
C PRO A 66 1.40 8.22 -15.92
N ASP A 67 0.08 8.12 -16.03
CA ASP A 67 -0.81 8.07 -14.88
C ASP A 67 -0.36 6.99 -13.90
N GLN A 68 -0.65 7.16 -12.61
CA GLN A 68 -0.17 6.25 -11.57
C GLN A 68 -1.34 5.72 -10.75
N ILE A 69 -1.22 4.47 -10.31
CA ILE A 69 -2.16 3.87 -9.37
C ILE A 69 -1.57 3.97 -7.97
N HIS A 70 -2.35 4.51 -7.05
CA HIS A 70 -1.99 4.68 -5.65
C HIS A 70 -2.97 3.95 -4.74
N VAL A 71 -2.47 3.51 -3.58
CA VAL A 71 -3.35 3.08 -2.48
C VAL A 71 -3.68 4.31 -1.65
N ALA A 72 -4.97 4.60 -1.51
CA ALA A 72 -5.49 5.78 -0.84
C ALA A 72 -6.35 5.41 0.37
N LEU A 73 -6.50 6.35 1.31
CA LEU A 73 -7.60 6.35 2.27
C LEU A 73 -8.94 6.42 1.51
N SER A 74 -10.04 6.03 2.16
CA SER A 74 -11.36 6.01 1.53
C SER A 74 -11.86 7.38 1.05
N ASP A 75 -11.30 8.46 1.58
CA ASP A 75 -11.58 9.84 1.16
C ASP A 75 -10.81 10.25 -0.11
N GLY A 76 -10.01 9.34 -0.66
CA GLY A 76 -9.24 9.53 -1.87
C GLY A 76 -7.88 10.18 -1.66
N ARG A 77 -7.44 10.46 -0.42
CA ARG A 77 -6.07 10.94 -0.15
C ARG A 77 -5.07 9.78 -0.15
N TRP A 78 -3.91 9.98 -0.77
CA TRP A 78 -2.80 9.01 -0.79
C TRP A 78 -1.47 9.70 -0.46
N GLN A 79 -0.47 8.90 -0.07
CA GLN A 79 0.90 9.34 0.14
C GLN A 79 1.86 8.20 -0.20
N GLY A 80 3.08 8.52 -0.60
CA GLY A 80 4.10 7.51 -0.92
C GLY A 80 4.13 7.08 -2.39
N ASN A 81 4.66 5.87 -2.61
CA ASN A 81 4.94 5.35 -3.95
C ASN A 81 3.69 4.75 -4.64
N ALA A 82 3.64 4.91 -5.97
CA ALA A 82 2.65 4.24 -6.80
C ALA A 82 2.84 2.72 -6.81
N VAL A 83 1.75 1.95 -6.78
CA VAL A 83 1.80 0.48 -6.94
C VAL A 83 2.08 0.05 -8.36
N HIS A 84 1.97 0.98 -9.32
CA HIS A 84 2.22 0.76 -10.73
C HIS A 84 3.03 1.93 -11.32
N PRO A 85 4.35 2.00 -11.07
CA PRO A 85 5.16 3.18 -11.37
C PRO A 85 5.37 3.40 -12.87
N GLN A 86 5.27 2.35 -13.69
CA GLN A 86 5.27 2.43 -15.15
C GLN A 86 3.93 2.96 -15.69
N GLY A 87 2.90 3.01 -14.85
CA GLY A 87 1.58 3.55 -15.19
C GLY A 87 0.75 2.68 -16.15
N PRO A 88 -0.59 2.74 -16.02
CA PRO A 88 -1.51 1.75 -16.57
C PRO A 88 -1.60 1.74 -18.10
N GLU A 89 -1.01 2.74 -18.76
CA GLU A 89 -0.97 2.83 -20.21
C GLU A 89 0.24 2.13 -20.81
N THR A 90 1.29 1.88 -20.00
CA THR A 90 2.58 1.38 -20.51
C THR A 90 2.86 -0.08 -20.11
N SER A 91 2.20 -0.59 -19.08
CA SER A 91 2.33 -1.99 -18.67
C SER A 91 1.06 -2.54 -18.02
N ASP A 92 0.89 -3.86 -18.15
CA ASP A 92 -0.13 -4.63 -17.42
C ASP A 92 0.27 -4.85 -15.95
N GLU A 93 -0.67 -5.32 -15.14
CA GLU A 93 -0.38 -5.79 -13.78
C GLU A 93 0.76 -6.82 -13.77
N PRO A 94 1.68 -6.75 -12.79
CA PRO A 94 2.62 -7.84 -12.57
C PRO A 94 1.87 -9.17 -12.36
N ASP A 95 2.28 -10.21 -13.08
CA ASP A 95 1.65 -11.54 -12.95
C ASP A 95 1.93 -12.22 -11.61
N ASP A 96 3.04 -11.84 -10.96
CA ASP A 96 3.44 -12.40 -9.68
C ASP A 96 2.64 -11.79 -8.52
N ALA A 97 1.70 -12.59 -7.97
CA ALA A 97 0.85 -12.17 -6.88
C ALA A 97 1.62 -11.73 -5.62
N PHE A 98 2.83 -12.26 -5.38
CA PHE A 98 3.67 -11.85 -4.25
C PHE A 98 4.23 -10.45 -4.44
N THR A 99 4.73 -10.14 -5.64
CA THR A 99 5.19 -8.80 -6.03
C THR A 99 4.04 -7.80 -5.93
N VAL A 100 2.87 -8.13 -6.46
CA VAL A 100 1.67 -7.28 -6.38
C VAL A 100 1.29 -7.01 -4.92
N LEU A 101 1.24 -8.04 -4.08
CA LEU A 101 0.93 -7.88 -2.67
C LEU A 101 1.99 -7.05 -1.93
N GLY A 102 3.27 -7.20 -2.27
CA GLY A 102 4.38 -6.41 -1.74
C GLY A 102 4.18 -4.92 -2.02
N MET A 103 3.99 -4.58 -3.30
CA MET A 103 3.74 -3.20 -3.75
C MET A 103 2.55 -2.58 -3.05
N VAL A 104 1.41 -3.29 -2.97
CA VAL A 104 0.19 -2.77 -2.34
C VAL A 104 0.34 -2.64 -0.83
N ALA A 105 0.95 -3.61 -0.14
CA ALA A 105 1.17 -3.54 1.29
C ALA A 105 2.09 -2.39 1.69
N ASP A 106 3.08 -2.12 0.85
CA ASP A 106 4.03 -1.05 1.05
C ASP A 106 3.39 0.33 0.86
N ALA A 107 2.69 0.54 -0.26
CA ALA A 107 1.95 1.77 -0.54
C ALA A 107 0.85 2.02 0.50
N ALA A 108 0.14 0.97 0.93
CA ALA A 108 -0.85 1.07 2.00
C ALA A 108 -0.21 1.53 3.32
N GLN A 109 0.96 1.00 3.65
CA GLN A 109 1.68 1.37 4.87
C GLN A 109 2.08 2.84 4.87
N GLU A 110 2.63 3.34 3.75
CA GLU A 110 3.02 4.74 3.60
C GLU A 110 1.78 5.65 3.75
N SER A 111 0.73 5.41 2.95
CA SER A 111 -0.54 6.17 3.02
C SER A 111 -1.15 6.21 4.42
N VAL A 112 -1.29 5.06 5.09
CA VAL A 112 -1.87 5.02 6.44
C VAL A 112 -0.97 5.74 7.44
N THR A 113 0.34 5.50 7.38
CA THR A 113 1.26 6.04 8.38
C THR A 113 1.31 7.56 8.34
N GLU A 114 1.34 8.10 7.13
CA GLU A 114 1.63 9.51 6.90
C GLU A 114 0.36 10.37 6.91
N LEU A 115 -0.77 9.82 6.45
CA LEU A 115 -2.04 10.57 6.43
C LEU A 115 -2.80 10.49 7.75
N LEU A 116 -2.67 9.38 8.50
CA LEU A 116 -3.29 9.23 9.82
C LEU A 116 -2.35 9.57 10.98
N TRP A 117 -1.08 9.89 10.69
CA TRP A 117 -0.06 10.21 11.69
C TRP A 117 0.07 9.13 12.78
N THR A 118 -0.06 7.86 12.37
CA THR A 118 0.01 6.70 13.26
C THR A 118 0.96 5.67 12.69
N VAL A 119 1.77 5.04 13.53
CA VAL A 119 2.60 3.92 13.05
C VAL A 119 1.68 2.75 12.69
N TRP A 120 1.77 2.23 11.46
CA TRP A 120 0.99 1.08 11.04
C TRP A 120 1.72 0.16 10.04
N PRO A 121 1.61 -1.17 10.19
CA PRO A 121 1.11 -1.87 11.37
C PRO A 121 2.10 -1.81 12.54
N LEU A 122 1.63 -2.08 13.75
CA LEU A 122 2.47 -2.14 14.95
C LEU A 122 2.77 -3.57 15.37
N CYS A 123 4.03 -3.85 15.70
CA CYS A 123 4.40 -5.07 16.41
C CYS A 123 3.84 -5.01 17.84
N PRO A 124 3.02 -5.99 18.28
CA PRO A 124 2.47 -5.99 19.63
C PRO A 124 3.52 -6.25 20.71
N TYR A 125 4.65 -6.86 20.35
CA TYR A 125 5.74 -7.21 21.28
C TYR A 125 6.69 -6.03 21.49
N HIS A 126 7.19 -5.44 20.40
CA HIS A 126 8.21 -4.37 20.45
C HIS A 126 7.64 -2.96 20.35
N ARG A 127 6.34 -2.80 20.02
CA ARG A 127 5.65 -1.51 19.92
C ARG A 127 6.28 -0.56 18.90
N ILE A 128 6.91 -1.12 17.86
CA ILE A 128 7.47 -0.40 16.71
C ILE A 128 6.74 -0.81 15.43
N GLY A 129 6.92 -0.03 14.37
CA GLY A 129 6.43 -0.35 13.03
C GLY A 129 6.99 -1.68 12.53
N VAL A 130 6.16 -2.45 11.84
CA VAL A 130 6.57 -3.62 11.06
C VAL A 130 6.54 -3.26 9.58
N HIS A 131 7.35 -3.92 8.75
CA HIS A 131 7.41 -3.63 7.31
C HIS A 131 7.06 -4.88 6.49
N PRO A 132 6.41 -4.73 5.32
CA PRO A 132 6.16 -5.87 4.45
C PRO A 132 7.47 -6.37 3.88
N ARG A 133 7.62 -7.69 3.83
CA ARG A 133 8.89 -8.33 3.51
C ARG A 133 8.71 -9.81 3.14
N PRO A 134 9.49 -10.40 2.24
CA PRO A 134 9.50 -11.85 2.07
C PRO A 134 9.98 -12.57 3.35
N ALA A 135 9.28 -13.62 3.77
CA ALA A 135 9.64 -14.40 4.96
C ALA A 135 11.05 -15.00 4.88
N GLY A 136 11.71 -15.17 6.03
CA GLY A 136 13.02 -15.85 6.14
C GLY A 136 14.20 -15.09 5.55
N THR A 137 14.01 -13.82 5.20
CA THR A 137 15.03 -12.97 4.61
C THR A 137 15.90 -12.34 5.73
N ALA A 138 17.16 -11.92 5.46
CA ALA A 138 18.12 -11.47 6.50
C ALA A 138 17.93 -10.02 6.99
N ALA A 139 18.15 -9.69 8.27
CA ALA A 139 17.73 -8.39 8.88
C ALA A 139 18.21 -7.09 8.19
N ASP A 140 19.15 -7.18 7.25
CA ASP A 140 19.67 -6.13 6.38
C ASP A 140 18.97 -6.03 5.01
N TRP A 141 17.86 -6.75 4.79
CA TRP A 141 17.12 -6.73 3.53
C TRP A 141 16.68 -5.32 3.13
N ASP A 142 16.94 -5.04 1.86
CA ASP A 142 16.63 -3.81 1.16
C ASP A 142 15.27 -3.95 0.43
N ARG A 143 14.45 -2.89 0.50
CA ARG A 143 13.10 -2.79 -0.10
C ARG A 143 13.07 -2.83 -1.63
N SER A 144 14.22 -2.88 -2.31
CA SER A 144 14.35 -2.79 -3.77
C SER A 144 13.85 -4.00 -4.56
N GLY A 145 13.40 -5.09 -3.90
CA GLY A 145 12.88 -6.24 -4.63
C GLY A 145 11.98 -7.17 -3.82
N TRP A 146 10.73 -7.31 -4.26
CA TRP A 146 9.75 -8.26 -3.71
C TRP A 146 9.97 -9.72 -4.15
N ALA A 147 11.00 -9.98 -4.95
CA ALA A 147 11.29 -11.27 -5.60
C ALA A 147 11.86 -12.37 -4.65
N GLY A 148 11.43 -12.38 -3.38
CA GLY A 148 11.82 -13.41 -2.43
C GLY A 148 11.05 -14.73 -2.61
N SER A 149 11.60 -15.83 -2.11
CA SER A 149 11.03 -17.18 -2.24
C SER A 149 10.01 -17.56 -1.15
N GLY A 150 9.77 -16.68 -0.17
CA GLY A 150 8.86 -16.92 0.96
C GLY A 150 7.58 -16.07 0.89
N PRO A 151 6.52 -16.44 1.62
CA PRO A 151 5.31 -15.62 1.70
C PRO A 151 5.63 -14.22 2.22
N LEU A 152 4.85 -13.23 1.79
CA LEU A 152 4.98 -11.87 2.29
C LEU A 152 4.49 -11.80 3.75
N VAL A 153 5.33 -11.26 4.63
CA VAL A 153 5.07 -11.12 6.06
C VAL A 153 5.20 -9.66 6.49
N TRP A 154 4.50 -9.33 7.57
CA TRP A 154 4.82 -8.17 8.38
C TRP A 154 6.02 -8.52 9.26
N TRP A 155 7.17 -7.91 8.99
CA TRP A 155 8.41 -8.18 9.71
C TRP A 155 8.72 -7.06 10.71
N CYS A 156 9.05 -7.45 11.94
CA CYS A 156 9.53 -6.55 12.97
C CYS A 156 11.05 -6.61 13.06
N ARG A 157 11.71 -5.45 12.98
CA ARG A 157 13.17 -5.34 13.16
C ARG A 157 13.64 -5.69 14.58
N GLY A 158 12.73 -5.69 15.56
CA GLY A 158 13.09 -5.89 16.97
C GLY A 158 13.73 -4.64 17.61
N ALA A 159 14.15 -4.79 18.86
CA ALA A 159 14.98 -3.81 19.57
C ALA A 159 16.47 -3.94 19.17
N HIS A 160 17.30 -3.05 19.71
CA HIS A 160 18.75 -3.17 19.56
C HIS A 160 19.23 -4.48 20.22
N GLY A 161 19.55 -5.52 19.43
CA GLY A 161 20.05 -6.81 19.95
C GLY A 161 19.71 -8.07 19.15
N GLY A 162 18.90 -8.00 18.10
CA GLY A 162 18.67 -9.14 17.19
C GLY A 162 17.45 -10.01 17.49
N ASP A 163 16.44 -9.47 18.16
CA ASP A 163 15.13 -10.08 18.42
C ASP A 163 14.09 -9.81 17.29
N CYS A 164 14.58 -9.58 16.07
CA CYS A 164 13.72 -9.42 14.89
C CYS A 164 12.88 -10.68 14.65
N HIS A 165 11.65 -10.51 14.15
CA HIS A 165 10.78 -11.64 13.86
C HIS A 165 9.77 -11.34 12.76
N ASP A 166 9.38 -12.40 12.05
CA ASP A 166 8.21 -12.40 11.18
C ASP A 166 6.97 -12.44 12.09
N LEU A 167 6.16 -11.38 12.09
CA LEU A 167 4.99 -11.24 12.97
C LEU A 167 3.83 -12.11 12.48
N SER A 168 3.49 -11.98 11.20
CA SER A 168 2.47 -12.78 10.51
C SER A 168 2.60 -12.61 9.01
N ALA A 169 1.98 -13.51 8.24
CA ALA A 169 1.68 -13.25 6.84
C ALA A 169 0.84 -11.97 6.70
N VAL A 170 1.02 -11.27 5.58
CA VAL A 170 0.16 -10.16 5.18
C VAL A 170 -1.25 -10.72 4.87
N GLY A 171 -2.27 -10.13 5.49
CA GLY A 171 -3.66 -10.56 5.51
C GLY A 171 -4.09 -11.36 6.74
N ASP A 172 -3.12 -11.78 7.58
CA ASP A 172 -3.34 -12.62 8.75
C ASP A 172 -2.98 -11.93 10.08
N LEU A 173 -2.82 -10.61 10.09
CA LEU A 173 -2.37 -9.85 11.25
C LEU A 173 -3.31 -9.99 12.46
N ALA A 174 -4.60 -10.21 12.21
CA ALA A 174 -5.59 -10.54 13.23
C ALA A 174 -5.18 -11.74 14.13
N ALA A 175 -4.45 -12.71 13.56
CA ALA A 175 -3.98 -13.90 14.26
C ALA A 175 -2.68 -13.66 15.05
N ALA A 176 -2.00 -12.54 14.85
CA ALA A 176 -0.84 -12.12 15.65
C ALA A 176 -1.22 -11.16 16.79
N LEU A 177 -2.46 -10.65 16.82
CA LEU A 177 -2.90 -9.73 17.88
C LEU A 177 -2.92 -10.39 19.27
N PRO A 178 -2.58 -9.63 20.33
CA PRO A 178 -2.75 -10.03 21.71
C PRO A 178 -4.16 -10.57 22.02
N GLY A 179 -4.25 -11.51 22.97
CA GLY A 179 -5.48 -12.24 23.24
C GLY A 179 -6.71 -11.37 23.56
N LYS A 180 -6.53 -10.20 24.19
CA LYS A 180 -7.63 -9.25 24.44
C LYS A 180 -8.19 -8.67 23.14
N GLN A 181 -7.32 -8.09 22.30
CA GLN A 181 -7.70 -7.49 21.02
C GLN A 181 -8.34 -8.52 20.08
N ARG A 182 -7.80 -9.75 20.02
CA ARG A 182 -8.38 -10.84 19.24
C ARG A 182 -9.80 -11.21 19.67
N ARG A 183 -10.10 -11.20 20.97
CA ARG A 183 -11.45 -11.47 21.50
C ARG A 183 -12.42 -10.35 21.15
N GLU A 184 -11.99 -9.10 21.21
CA GLU A 184 -12.79 -7.93 20.83
C GLU A 184 -13.14 -7.96 19.34
N LEU A 185 -12.16 -8.25 18.48
CA LEU A 185 -12.37 -8.43 17.03
C LEU A 185 -13.38 -9.54 16.74
N ARG A 186 -13.28 -10.70 17.41
CA ARG A 186 -14.25 -11.81 17.27
C ARG A 186 -15.66 -11.40 17.68
N ARG A 187 -15.81 -10.64 18.78
CA ARG A 187 -17.11 -10.14 19.25
C ARG A 187 -17.73 -9.18 18.24
N ARG A 188 -16.94 -8.28 17.63
CA ARG A 188 -17.41 -7.36 16.59
C ARG A 188 -17.89 -8.13 15.35
N LYS A 189 -17.08 -9.03 14.81
CA LYS A 189 -17.45 -9.88 13.66
C LYS A 189 -18.75 -10.68 13.91
N LEU A 190 -18.97 -11.14 15.14
CA LEU A 190 -20.22 -11.82 15.51
C LEU A 190 -21.44 -10.89 15.56
N ARG A 191 -21.26 -9.60 15.87
CA ARG A 191 -22.34 -8.60 15.80
C ARG A 191 -22.66 -8.25 14.35
N ASP A 192 -21.64 -8.00 13.53
CA ASP A 192 -21.84 -7.59 12.13
C ASP A 192 -22.52 -8.69 11.31
N ARG A 193 -22.30 -9.97 11.63
CA ARG A 193 -23.00 -11.11 11.01
C ARG A 193 -24.47 -11.27 11.43
N ARG A 194 -24.93 -10.54 12.45
CA ARG A 194 -26.30 -10.61 12.99
C ARG A 194 -27.16 -9.40 12.62
N SER A 195 -26.54 -8.35 12.07
CA SER A 195 -27.20 -7.15 11.55
C SER A 195 -27.55 -7.33 10.08
#